data_AF-A0A5M9NVS9-F1
#
_entry.id   AF-A0A5M9NVS9-F1
#
_cell.length_a   1.000
_cell.length_b   1.000
_cell.length_c   1.000
_cell.angle_alpha   90.00
_cell.angle_beta   90.00
_cell.angle_gamma   90.00
#
_symmetry.space_group_name_H-M   'P 1'
#
loop_
_entity.id
_entity.type
_entity.pdbx_description
1 polymer ?
#
loop_
_entity_poly.entity_id
_entity_poly.type
_entity_poly.pdbx_seq_one_letter_code
_entity_poly.pdbx_strand_id
1 'polypeptide(L)'
;MKRLFYPLTVLFSSVSFANDNFEVSFISDGFTMNEKPAISVIYCAKTNEDDCLSFNLNSSSIANLKTDGKIKNFRQDNADFNVNGTMSGKNISLSSKHETGAALKLKLDNKQAKMLELNYVAQLYALPDAEYPEGSYMKFDLSTFTIEGEDYDTFFDIVK
;
A
#
# COMPACT_ATOMS: atom_id res chain seq x y z
N MET A 1 7.70 46.00 42.83
CA MET A 1 7.00 45.49 41.63
C MET A 1 7.61 44.15 41.23
N LYS A 2 6.87 43.04 41.39
CA LYS A 2 7.32 41.69 41.02
C LYS A 2 7.09 41.49 39.52
N ARG A 3 8.14 41.14 38.77
CA ARG A 3 8.03 40.72 37.36
C ARG A 3 7.65 39.23 37.33
N LEU A 4 6.46 38.92 36.81
CA LEU A 4 6.04 37.55 36.52
C LEU A 4 6.74 37.08 35.24
N PHE A 5 7.58 36.06 35.35
CA PHE A 5 8.08 35.29 34.21
C PHE A 5 7.08 34.18 33.90
N TYR A 6 6.44 34.23 32.74
CA TYR A 6 5.68 33.10 32.19
C TYR A 6 6.64 32.21 31.39
N PRO A 7 6.80 30.92 31.72
CA PRO A 7 7.44 29.99 30.80
C PRO A 7 6.49 29.69 29.65
N LEU A 8 6.87 30.13 28.45
CA LEU A 8 6.28 29.75 27.17
C LEU A 8 6.49 28.23 27.01
N THR A 9 5.44 27.45 27.28
CA THR A 9 5.46 26.01 27.09
C THR A 9 5.29 25.73 25.60
N VAL A 10 6.40 25.44 24.92
CA VAL A 10 6.39 24.97 23.54
C VAL A 10 5.84 23.53 23.55
N LEU A 11 4.58 23.38 23.14
CA LEU A 11 3.99 22.09 22.82
C LEU A 11 4.72 21.53 21.59
N PHE A 12 5.66 20.63 21.80
CA PHE A 12 6.17 19.77 20.74
C PHE A 12 5.02 18.86 20.29
N SER A 13 4.39 19.20 19.18
CA SER A 13 3.54 18.29 18.44
C SER A 13 4.43 17.16 17.92
N SER A 14 4.39 16.02 18.61
CA SER A 14 5.02 14.77 18.19
C SER A 14 4.36 14.32 16.88
N VAL A 15 5.09 14.48 15.77
CA VAL A 15 4.79 13.78 14.53
C VAL A 15 5.11 12.30 14.74
N SER A 16 4.07 11.48 14.88
CA SER A 16 4.23 10.02 14.91
C SER A 16 4.37 9.53 13.47
N PHE A 17 5.52 8.99 13.12
CA PHE A 17 5.74 8.34 11.83
C PHE A 17 5.12 6.94 11.89
N ALA A 18 4.14 6.66 11.04
CA ALA A 18 3.43 5.37 10.99
C ALA A 18 4.14 4.31 10.11
N ASN A 19 5.43 4.48 9.79
CA ASN A 19 6.10 3.66 8.76
C ASN A 19 6.69 2.33 9.22
N ASP A 20 6.80 2.04 10.52
CA ASP A 20 7.46 0.81 11.01
C ASP A 20 6.49 -0.34 11.36
N ASN A 21 5.19 -0.10 11.23
CA ASN A 21 4.17 -1.02 11.75
C ASN A 21 3.69 -2.08 10.76
N PHE A 22 4.13 -2.08 9.49
CA PHE A 22 3.67 -3.04 8.49
C PHE A 22 4.84 -3.83 7.87
N GLU A 23 4.56 -5.07 7.44
CA GLU A 23 5.51 -5.92 6.71
C GLU A 23 4.82 -6.76 5.64
N VAL A 24 5.59 -7.22 4.64
CA VAL A 24 5.08 -8.18 3.66
C VAL A 24 4.91 -9.50 4.39
N SER A 25 3.66 -9.92 4.51
CA SER A 25 3.31 -11.17 5.19
C SER A 25 3.39 -12.35 4.23
N PHE A 26 3.00 -12.15 2.97
CA PHE A 26 2.99 -13.20 1.95
C PHE A 26 2.86 -12.62 0.53
N ILE A 27 3.43 -13.32 -0.46
CA ILE A 27 3.12 -13.11 -1.88
C ILE A 27 2.38 -14.32 -2.43
N SER A 28 1.14 -14.10 -2.85
CA SER A 28 0.34 -15.12 -3.53
C SER A 28 0.47 -14.99 -5.04
N ASP A 29 0.60 -16.11 -5.73
CA ASP A 29 0.51 -16.22 -7.20
C ASP A 29 -0.53 -17.29 -7.60
N GLY A 30 -0.51 -17.75 -8.86
CA GLY A 30 -1.35 -18.85 -9.32
C GLY A 30 -2.77 -18.48 -9.76
N PHE A 31 -3.08 -17.19 -9.89
CA PHE A 31 -4.38 -16.70 -10.37
C PHE A 31 -4.22 -15.73 -11.54
N THR A 32 -5.35 -15.29 -12.10
CA THR A 32 -5.39 -14.33 -13.20
C THR A 32 -6.13 -13.05 -12.82
N MET A 33 -5.67 -11.93 -13.37
CA MET A 33 -6.34 -10.63 -13.27
C MET A 33 -6.26 -9.95 -14.64
N ASN A 34 -7.42 -9.53 -15.15
CA ASN A 34 -7.56 -9.02 -16.52
C ASN A 34 -6.94 -9.98 -17.55
N GLU A 35 -7.32 -11.27 -17.45
CA GLU A 35 -6.90 -12.37 -18.35
C GLU A 35 -5.39 -12.68 -18.37
N LYS A 36 -4.61 -12.11 -17.45
CA LYS A 36 -3.16 -12.32 -17.36
C LYS A 36 -2.76 -12.92 -16.02
N PRO A 37 -1.67 -13.70 -15.95
CA PRO A 37 -1.09 -14.17 -14.69
C PRO A 37 -0.89 -13.01 -13.72
N ALA A 38 -1.23 -13.23 -12.45
CA ALA A 38 -1.22 -12.20 -11.43
C ALA A 38 -0.69 -12.69 -10.10
N ILE A 39 -0.27 -11.71 -9.30
CA ILE A 39 0.16 -11.88 -7.91
C ILE A 39 -0.59 -10.93 -6.99
N SER A 40 -0.57 -11.25 -5.72
CA SER A 40 -1.02 -10.41 -4.62
C SER A 40 0.10 -10.27 -3.60
N VAL A 41 0.56 -9.04 -3.37
CA VAL A 41 1.46 -8.72 -2.25
C VAL A 41 0.59 -8.35 -1.06
N ILE A 42 0.60 -9.20 -0.04
CA ILE A 42 -0.16 -9.00 1.20
C ILE A 42 0.77 -8.35 2.22
N TYR A 43 0.40 -7.14 2.63
CA TYR A 43 1.19 -6.26 3.49
C TYR A 43 0.37 -5.90 4.73
N CYS A 44 0.70 -6.50 5.87
CA CYS A 44 -0.10 -6.42 7.09
C CYS A 44 0.63 -5.74 8.24
N ALA A 45 -0.14 -5.24 9.21
CA ALA A 45 0.42 -4.65 10.41
C ALA A 45 1.04 -5.73 11.31
N LYS A 46 2.28 -5.52 11.76
CA LYS A 46 3.05 -6.44 12.63
C LYS A 46 2.35 -6.74 13.95
N THR A 47 1.57 -5.78 14.44
CA THR A 47 0.86 -5.87 15.72
C THR A 47 -0.59 -6.31 15.56
N ASN A 48 -1.10 -6.37 14.32
CA ASN A 48 -2.47 -6.74 14.01
C ASN A 48 -2.56 -7.34 12.60
N GLU A 49 -2.55 -8.66 12.51
CA GLU A 49 -2.59 -9.37 11.22
C GLU A 49 -3.94 -9.22 10.49
N ASP A 50 -4.97 -8.65 11.11
CA ASP A 50 -6.24 -8.34 10.43
C ASP A 50 -6.18 -7.04 9.61
N ASP A 51 -5.21 -6.17 9.92
CA ASP A 51 -5.01 -4.88 9.26
C ASP A 51 -4.03 -5.04 8.10
N CYS A 52 -4.54 -5.23 6.89
CA CYS A 52 -3.75 -5.56 5.71
C CYS A 52 -4.13 -4.74 4.48
N LEU A 53 -3.13 -4.48 3.65
CA LEU A 53 -3.28 -4.08 2.27
C LEU A 53 -2.88 -5.23 1.35
N SER A 54 -3.62 -5.40 0.27
CA SER A 54 -3.32 -6.33 -0.80
C SER A 54 -3.12 -5.55 -2.10
N PHE A 55 -1.87 -5.54 -2.58
CA PHE A 55 -1.52 -4.99 -3.88
C PHE A 55 -1.58 -6.10 -4.91
N ASN A 56 -2.53 -6.02 -5.83
CA ASN A 56 -2.77 -7.03 -6.85
C ASN A 56 -2.21 -6.52 -8.17
N LEU A 57 -1.25 -7.25 -8.76
CA LEU A 57 -0.57 -6.88 -9.99
C LEU A 57 -0.61 -8.05 -10.96
N ASN A 58 -0.96 -7.79 -12.21
CA ASN A 58 -0.72 -8.79 -13.26
C ASN A 58 0.63 -8.60 -13.94
N SER A 59 0.98 -9.54 -14.80
CA SER A 59 2.27 -9.58 -15.48
C SER A 59 2.60 -8.31 -16.26
N SER A 60 1.58 -7.64 -16.83
CA SER A 60 1.77 -6.36 -17.53
C SER A 60 2.11 -5.21 -16.59
N SER A 61 1.45 -5.12 -15.43
CA SER A 61 1.82 -4.13 -14.41
C SER A 61 3.22 -4.35 -13.88
N ILE A 62 3.65 -5.60 -13.67
CA ILE A 62 5.01 -5.89 -13.22
C ILE A 62 6.04 -5.56 -14.31
N ALA A 63 5.76 -5.89 -15.57
CA ALA A 63 6.62 -5.49 -16.68
C ALA A 63 6.76 -3.95 -16.80
N ASN A 64 5.66 -3.22 -16.60
CA ASN A 64 5.68 -1.75 -16.58
C ASN A 64 6.46 -1.22 -15.38
N LEU A 65 6.34 -1.84 -14.20
CA LEU A 65 7.10 -1.46 -13.02
C LEU A 65 8.62 -1.63 -13.23
N LYS A 66 9.05 -2.65 -13.97
CA LYS A 66 10.47 -2.85 -14.34
C LYS A 66 10.97 -1.84 -15.37
N THR A 67 10.11 -1.40 -16.28
CA THR A 67 10.49 -0.54 -17.41
C THR A 67 10.40 0.94 -17.06
N ASP A 68 9.25 1.37 -16.55
CA ASP A 68 8.94 2.77 -16.24
C ASP A 68 9.21 3.13 -14.78
N GLY A 69 9.50 2.13 -13.94
CA GLY A 69 9.76 2.30 -12.51
C GLY A 69 8.52 2.67 -11.71
N LYS A 70 7.31 2.71 -12.30
CA LYS A 70 6.08 3.11 -11.61
C LYS A 70 4.83 2.51 -12.25
N ILE A 71 3.80 2.30 -11.42
CA ILE A 71 2.44 1.99 -11.84
C ILE A 71 1.44 2.72 -10.96
N LYS A 72 0.24 2.96 -11.47
CA LYS A 72 -0.83 3.62 -10.72
C LYS A 72 -2.20 3.12 -11.15
N ASN A 73 -3.16 3.23 -10.24
CA ASN A 73 -4.58 3.07 -10.54
C ASN A 73 -5.34 4.22 -9.87
N PHE A 74 -6.06 5.00 -10.65
CA PHE A 74 -6.96 6.04 -10.15
C PHE A 74 -8.38 5.60 -10.47
N ARG A 75 -9.29 5.63 -9.48
CA ARG A 75 -10.71 5.26 -9.65
C ARG A 75 -10.96 3.93 -10.38
N GLN A 76 -10.11 2.92 -10.17
CA GLN A 76 -10.19 1.62 -10.86
C GLN A 76 -9.98 1.67 -12.39
N ASP A 77 -9.40 2.75 -12.94
CA ASP A 77 -9.15 2.93 -14.37
C ASP A 77 -7.99 2.05 -14.91
N ASN A 78 -7.29 1.32 -14.04
CA ASN A 78 -6.25 0.36 -14.43
C ASN A 78 -6.63 -1.06 -14.01
N ALA A 79 -7.06 -1.88 -14.97
CA ALA A 79 -7.44 -3.27 -14.71
C ALA A 79 -6.25 -4.20 -14.38
N ASP A 80 -5.02 -3.76 -14.65
CA ASP A 80 -3.79 -4.55 -14.47
C ASP A 80 -3.18 -4.35 -13.06
N PHE A 81 -3.68 -3.40 -12.26
CA PHE A 81 -3.19 -3.11 -10.91
C PHE A 81 -4.33 -2.67 -10.01
N ASN A 82 -4.58 -3.36 -8.90
CA ASN A 82 -5.62 -2.97 -7.94
C ASN A 82 -5.11 -3.03 -6.50
N VAL A 83 -5.74 -2.27 -5.61
CA VAL A 83 -5.46 -2.30 -4.17
C VAL A 83 -6.77 -2.40 -3.39
N ASN A 84 -6.79 -3.34 -2.47
CA ASN A 84 -7.85 -3.48 -1.48
C ASN A 84 -7.22 -3.84 -0.13
N GLY A 85 -8.03 -3.91 0.91
CA GLY A 85 -7.55 -4.29 2.22
C GLY A 85 -8.64 -4.28 3.27
N THR A 86 -8.20 -4.56 4.48
CA THR A 86 -8.97 -4.45 5.71
C THR A 86 -8.20 -3.57 6.67
N MET A 87 -8.87 -2.60 7.29
CA MET A 87 -8.25 -1.78 8.33
C MET A 87 -9.27 -1.44 9.41
N SER A 88 -8.92 -1.65 10.66
CA SER A 88 -9.80 -1.45 11.82
C SER A 88 -11.15 -2.15 11.64
N GLY A 89 -11.13 -3.36 11.07
CA GLY A 89 -12.33 -4.16 10.78
C GLY A 89 -13.18 -3.67 9.60
N LYS A 90 -12.74 -2.66 8.85
CA LYS A 90 -13.43 -2.13 7.66
C LYS A 90 -12.76 -2.59 6.38
N ASN A 91 -13.56 -3.08 5.43
CA ASN A 91 -13.08 -3.34 4.08
C ASN A 91 -12.87 -2.01 3.34
N ILE A 92 -11.71 -1.85 2.73
CA ILE A 92 -11.32 -0.66 1.98
C ILE A 92 -10.87 -1.05 0.57
N SER A 93 -11.26 -0.27 -0.43
CA SER A 93 -10.88 -0.53 -1.81
C SER A 93 -10.73 0.75 -2.62
N LEU A 94 -10.10 0.63 -3.79
CA LEU A 94 -10.30 1.63 -4.83
C LEU A 94 -11.79 1.67 -5.21
N SER A 95 -12.31 2.87 -5.44
CA SER A 95 -13.70 3.11 -5.83
C SER A 95 -13.74 3.73 -7.22
N SER A 96 -14.58 3.19 -8.09
CA SER A 96 -14.85 3.78 -9.41
C SER A 96 -15.70 5.04 -9.37
N LYS A 97 -16.32 5.36 -8.22
CA LYS A 97 -17.23 6.50 -8.05
C LYS A 97 -16.62 7.66 -7.27
N HIS A 98 -15.63 7.39 -6.43
CA HIS A 98 -15.02 8.34 -5.50
C HIS A 98 -13.55 8.59 -5.84
N GLU A 99 -13.01 9.75 -5.45
CA GLU A 99 -11.59 10.06 -5.63
C GLU A 99 -10.71 9.16 -4.78
N THR A 100 -10.27 8.07 -5.38
CA THR A 100 -9.39 7.08 -4.79
C THR A 100 -8.27 6.79 -5.76
N GLY A 101 -7.13 6.37 -5.24
CA GLY A 101 -6.01 5.99 -6.08
C GLY A 101 -4.91 5.31 -5.30
N ALA A 102 -4.10 4.54 -6.01
CA ALA A 102 -2.89 3.95 -5.49
C ALA A 102 -1.78 4.05 -6.52
N ALA A 103 -0.54 4.11 -6.05
CA ALA A 103 0.62 4.04 -6.90
C ALA A 103 1.72 3.22 -6.24
N LEU A 104 2.46 2.49 -7.07
CA LEU A 104 3.71 1.82 -6.71
C LEU A 104 4.85 2.42 -7.53
N LYS A 105 6.01 2.56 -6.90
CA LYS A 105 7.23 3.03 -7.54
C LYS A 105 8.40 2.14 -7.12
N LEU A 106 9.11 1.62 -8.11
CA LEU A 106 10.34 0.87 -7.91
C LEU A 106 11.40 1.79 -7.29
N LYS A 107 11.90 1.41 -6.11
CA LYS A 107 12.98 2.11 -5.42
C LYS A 107 14.31 1.36 -5.59
N LEU A 108 14.29 0.04 -5.42
CA LEU A 108 15.45 -0.83 -5.53
C LEU A 108 15.05 -2.17 -6.17
N ASP A 109 15.82 -2.65 -7.13
CA ASP A 109 15.79 -4.04 -7.62
C ASP A 109 17.22 -4.60 -7.53
N ASN A 110 17.48 -5.41 -6.50
CA ASN A 110 18.77 -6.07 -6.27
C ASN A 110 18.62 -7.58 -6.49
N LYS A 111 18.85 -8.01 -7.73
CA LYS A 111 18.84 -9.41 -8.15
C LYS A 111 19.81 -10.31 -7.39
N GLN A 112 20.99 -9.80 -7.03
CA GLN A 112 22.01 -10.61 -6.34
C GLN A 112 21.60 -10.91 -4.91
N ALA A 113 21.03 -9.93 -4.23
CA ALA A 113 20.50 -10.08 -2.87
C ALA A 113 19.07 -10.61 -2.85
N LYS A 114 18.44 -10.83 -4.02
CA LYS A 114 17.01 -11.13 -4.17
C LYS A 114 16.13 -10.21 -3.33
N MET A 115 16.30 -8.90 -3.53
CA MET A 115 15.62 -7.87 -2.75
C MET A 115 15.01 -6.82 -3.68
N LEU A 116 13.75 -6.50 -3.43
CA LEU A 116 12.95 -5.52 -4.16
C LEU A 116 12.32 -4.56 -3.15
N GLU A 117 12.57 -3.25 -3.29
CA GLU A 117 11.90 -2.21 -2.50
C GLU A 117 10.93 -1.44 -3.39
N LEU A 118 9.66 -1.38 -2.97
CA LEU A 118 8.62 -0.62 -3.63
C LEU A 118 8.09 0.47 -2.69
N ASN A 119 8.15 1.72 -3.17
CA ASN A 119 7.41 2.79 -2.54
C ASN A 119 5.94 2.70 -2.93
N TYR A 120 5.05 2.98 -1.98
CA TYR A 120 3.62 3.04 -2.24
C TYR A 120 2.96 4.26 -1.61
N VAL A 121 1.84 4.66 -2.19
CA VAL A 121 0.88 5.62 -1.62
C VAL A 121 -0.51 5.13 -2.00
N ALA A 122 -1.48 5.27 -1.11
CA ALA A 122 -2.86 4.86 -1.39
C ALA A 122 -3.88 5.76 -0.69
N GLN A 123 -4.99 6.02 -1.37
CA GLN A 123 -6.22 6.60 -0.80
C GLN A 123 -7.37 5.69 -1.21
N LEU A 124 -7.92 4.97 -0.24
CA LEU A 124 -8.96 3.96 -0.43
C LEU A 124 -10.27 4.41 0.22
N TYR A 125 -11.38 3.90 -0.28
CA TYR A 125 -12.73 4.20 0.21
C TYR A 125 -13.26 3.03 1.04
N ALA A 126 -13.78 3.32 2.22
CA ALA A 126 -14.57 2.41 3.03
C ALA A 126 -16.06 2.70 2.79
N LEU A 127 -16.85 1.64 2.57
CA LEU A 127 -18.29 1.78 2.38
C LEU A 127 -18.96 2.39 3.63
N PRO A 128 -20.12 3.06 3.44
CA PRO A 128 -20.92 3.58 4.54
C PRO A 128 -21.20 2.60 5.67
N ASP A 129 -21.21 3.10 6.90
CA ASP A 129 -21.65 2.38 8.09
C ASP A 129 -22.49 3.30 9.00
N ALA A 130 -22.89 2.81 10.18
CA ALA A 130 -23.73 3.57 11.12
C ALA A 130 -23.04 4.83 11.67
N GLU A 131 -21.71 4.83 11.75
CA GLU A 131 -20.91 5.97 12.22
C GLU A 131 -20.63 6.97 11.09
N TYR A 132 -20.42 6.46 9.87
CA TYR A 132 -20.11 7.22 8.66
C TYR A 132 -21.08 6.86 7.53
N PRO A 133 -22.28 7.48 7.47
CA PRO A 133 -23.33 7.13 6.50
C PRO A 133 -23.01 7.50 5.05
N GLU A 134 -21.99 8.34 4.83
CA GLU A 134 -21.48 8.70 3.50
C GLU A 134 -20.24 7.88 3.11
N GLY A 135 -19.84 6.93 3.96
CA GLY A 135 -18.56 6.24 3.88
C GLY A 135 -17.41 7.11 4.35
N SER A 136 -16.20 6.57 4.25
CA SER A 136 -15.00 7.26 4.71
C SER A 136 -13.81 6.95 3.80
N TYR A 137 -12.77 7.76 3.92
CA TYR A 137 -11.52 7.54 3.19
C TYR A 137 -10.42 7.17 4.16
N MET A 138 -9.58 6.24 3.72
CA MET A 138 -8.35 5.90 4.39
C MET A 138 -7.18 6.28 3.52
N LYS A 139 -6.27 7.09 4.08
CA LYS A 139 -5.07 7.56 3.40
C LYS A 139 -3.86 6.90 4.00
N PHE A 140 -3.01 6.39 3.13
CA PHE A 140 -1.71 5.84 3.43
C PHE A 140 -0.69 6.77 2.80
N ASP A 141 0.05 7.47 3.65
CA ASP A 141 1.14 8.32 3.22
C ASP A 141 2.25 7.49 2.55
N LEU A 142 3.21 8.18 1.92
CA LEU A 142 4.31 7.54 1.23
C LEU A 142 5.09 6.63 2.18
N SER A 143 5.05 5.33 1.90
CA SER A 143 5.77 4.29 2.63
C SER A 143 6.50 3.35 1.67
N THR A 144 7.27 2.42 2.21
CA THR A 144 8.04 1.41 1.46
C THR A 144 7.75 0.04 2.04
N PHE A 145 7.52 -0.94 1.16
CA PHE A 145 7.60 -2.34 1.55
C PHE A 145 8.72 -3.04 0.78
N THR A 146 9.29 -4.06 1.42
CA THR A 146 10.42 -4.84 0.91
C THR A 146 9.96 -6.26 0.66
N ILE A 147 10.30 -6.78 -0.51
CA ILE A 147 10.12 -8.17 -0.92
C ILE A 147 11.51 -8.79 -1.01
N GLU A 148 11.73 -9.93 -0.36
CA GLU A 148 13.05 -10.55 -0.29
C GLU A 148 13.00 -12.08 -0.38
N GLY A 149 14.14 -12.69 -0.71
CA GLY A 149 14.28 -14.15 -0.68
C GLY A 149 13.48 -14.86 -1.77
N GLU A 150 12.67 -15.85 -1.37
CA GLU A 150 11.84 -16.62 -2.32
C GLU A 150 10.68 -15.79 -2.88
N ASP A 151 10.12 -14.88 -2.08
CA ASP A 151 9.05 -13.96 -2.51
C ASP A 151 9.50 -13.05 -3.65
N TYR A 152 10.79 -12.69 -3.70
CA TYR A 152 11.36 -11.95 -4.83
C TYR A 152 11.23 -12.73 -6.15
N ASP A 153 11.53 -14.02 -6.13
CA ASP A 153 11.43 -14.87 -7.31
C ASP A 153 9.96 -15.04 -7.71
N THR A 154 9.07 -15.32 -6.74
CA THR A 154 7.62 -15.42 -6.95
C THR A 154 7.04 -14.14 -7.58
N PHE A 155 7.46 -12.96 -7.10
CA PHE A 155 6.99 -11.68 -7.64
C PHE A 155 7.28 -11.54 -9.14
N PHE A 156 8.43 -12.04 -9.61
CA PHE A 156 8.83 -11.93 -11.01
C PHE A 156 8.48 -13.15 -11.87
N ASP A 157 8.10 -14.29 -11.29
CA ASP A 157 7.85 -15.54 -12.03
C ASP A 157 6.70 -15.43 -13.04
N ILE A 158 5.76 -14.53 -12.79
CA ILE A 158 4.61 -14.28 -13.67
C ILE A 158 4.95 -13.43 -14.91
N VAL A 159 6.16 -12.89 -15.00
CA VAL A 159 6.67 -12.14 -16.16
C VAL A 159 7.63 -13.03 -16.95
N LYS A 160 7.07 -14.03 -17.63
CA LYS A 160 7.77 -14.93 -18.56
C LYS A 160 7.45 -14.59 -20.01
#